data_AF-A0A1V4R0F1-F1
#
_entry.id   AF-A0A1V4R0F1-F1
#
_cell.length_a   1.000
_cell.length_b   1.000
_cell.length_c   1.000
_cell.angle_alpha   90.00
_cell.angle_beta   90.00
_cell.angle_gamma   90.00
#
_symmetry.space_group_name_H-M   'P 1'
#
loop_
_entity.id
_entity.type
_entity.pdbx_description
1 polymer ?
#
loop_
_entity_poly.entity_id
_entity_poly.type
_entity_poly.pdbx_seq_one_letter_code
_entity_poly.pdbx_strand_id
1 'polypeptide(L)'
;MFPVPPGRAWSAELYDFGNPSAQEERMRFLINLARLDPEAEADRLGLLNTHPDDVPDGTYDVGEGITLQGLPDQRDYWGRYHGPRQVLAWNAALNAAARNHSQDMHQFSFFSHHTQQSSHGYPGPGEGYPGAAPADRAYIEGYPCHFVGENIATNNYAGQYPPQSVHDDLFRDTPIAGRGHRRNILHSFWREVGVGAYSGEPNAEGWTDFWTIDFASDAFRAGGYDDPNPPPETVYLTGVAFDDDGDGQFTPGEQMPGVQVLAWSGGEQLKYYAITADGGGYSIPLLDADGGDLAEGQVVEVAFFDPVRHAYLQAQAAVQGGDVVFEDDDGPTPMTFHQRFNVWVDALAADFSPLLDGDANLDGRVGIADLGALADNYGQTGRAWVHGDFNFDGKVGIADLGAIADNYGVEAGQDRLLVPGPPTALLLAIAGAALVRRRCRRGLSSRSGT
;
A
#
# COMPACT_ATOMS: atom_id res chain seq x y z
N MET A 1 20.07 -8.52 -9.32
CA MET A 1 19.97 -7.35 -10.21
C MET A 1 19.35 -7.81 -11.51
N PHE A 2 18.18 -7.28 -11.85
CA PHE A 2 17.52 -7.52 -13.12
C PHE A 2 17.50 -6.18 -13.87
N PRO A 3 17.88 -6.15 -15.16
CA PRO A 3 17.78 -4.93 -15.95
C PRO A 3 16.31 -4.53 -16.02
N VAL A 4 16.03 -3.28 -15.67
CA VAL A 4 14.72 -2.69 -15.86
C VAL A 4 14.50 -2.53 -17.37
N PRO A 5 13.36 -2.94 -17.93
CA PRO A 5 13.11 -2.80 -19.36
C PRO A 5 13.33 -1.35 -19.81
N PRO A 6 14.14 -1.09 -20.85
CA PRO A 6 14.35 0.27 -21.35
C PRO A 6 12.99 0.81 -21.78
N GLY A 7 12.58 1.91 -21.17
CA GLY A 7 11.26 2.49 -21.37
C GLY A 7 10.94 2.60 -22.86
N ARG A 8 9.98 1.81 -23.34
CA ARG A 8 9.01 2.43 -24.25
C ARG A 8 8.30 3.48 -23.40
N ALA A 9 7.92 4.62 -23.96
CA ALA A 9 7.23 5.64 -23.19
C ALA A 9 6.02 5.03 -22.45
N TRP A 10 6.12 4.81 -21.13
CA TRP A 10 5.06 4.17 -20.35
C TRP A 10 4.52 5.13 -19.30
N SER A 11 3.21 5.01 -19.15
CA SER A 11 2.21 5.81 -18.48
C SER A 11 2.17 5.56 -16.97
N ALA A 12 3.31 5.27 -16.33
CA ALA A 12 3.33 5.01 -14.91
C ALA A 12 2.93 6.28 -14.14
N GLU A 13 1.77 6.21 -13.49
CA GLU A 13 1.17 7.30 -12.74
C GLU A 13 1.48 7.13 -11.26
N LEU A 14 1.71 8.25 -10.56
CA LEU A 14 1.83 8.21 -9.11
C LEU A 14 0.47 7.79 -8.54
N TYR A 15 0.44 6.71 -7.79
CA TYR A 15 -0.76 6.27 -7.09
C TYR A 15 -0.86 6.95 -5.73
N ASP A 16 -2.03 7.54 -5.47
CA ASP A 16 -2.35 8.15 -4.19
C ASP A 16 -3.03 7.12 -3.28
N PHE A 17 -2.25 6.56 -2.35
CA PHE A 17 -2.73 5.68 -1.28
C PHE A 17 -2.90 6.43 0.05
N GLY A 18 -2.75 7.76 0.05
CA GLY A 18 -2.71 8.60 1.25
C GLY A 18 -1.29 8.81 1.75
N ASN A 19 -1.18 9.43 2.93
CA ASN A 19 0.10 9.71 3.58
C ASN A 19 0.04 9.27 5.07
N PRO A 20 0.01 7.96 5.35
CA PRO A 20 0.03 7.43 6.71
C PRO A 20 1.29 7.86 7.47
N SER A 21 1.12 8.19 8.74
CA SER A 21 2.21 8.49 9.67
C SER A 21 2.91 7.20 10.12
N ALA A 22 4.08 7.32 10.76
CA ALA A 22 4.80 6.16 11.29
C ALA A 22 3.98 5.35 12.33
N GLN A 23 3.11 6.01 13.10
CA GLN A 23 2.26 5.34 14.09
C GLN A 23 1.14 4.54 13.40
N GLU A 24 0.52 5.11 12.37
CA GLU A 24 -0.50 4.44 11.56
C GLU A 24 0.12 3.29 10.75
N GLU A 25 1.34 3.47 10.23
CA GLU A 25 2.10 2.38 9.59
C GLU A 25 2.39 1.25 10.56
N ARG A 26 2.78 1.54 11.80
CA ARG A 26 3.03 0.49 12.79
C ARG A 26 1.76 -0.30 13.10
N MET A 27 0.61 0.38 13.18
CA MET A 27 -0.67 -0.29 13.35
C MET A 27 -0.97 -1.24 12.18
N ARG A 28 -0.84 -0.77 10.92
CA ARG A 28 -1.02 -1.63 9.74
C ARG A 28 -0.03 -2.79 9.72
N PHE A 29 1.24 -2.54 10.02
CA PHE A 29 2.28 -3.55 10.06
C PHE A 29 1.91 -4.69 11.04
N LEU A 30 1.46 -4.34 12.23
CA LEU A 30 0.98 -5.32 13.24
C LEU A 30 -0.24 -6.10 12.77
N ILE A 31 -1.23 -5.42 12.16
CA ILE A 31 -2.39 -6.07 11.55
C ILE A 31 -1.94 -7.05 10.46
N ASN A 32 -0.97 -6.68 9.62
CA ASN A 32 -0.48 -7.54 8.55
C ASN A 32 0.34 -8.72 9.06
N LEU A 33 1.13 -8.56 10.14
CA LEU A 33 1.78 -9.69 10.81
C LEU A 33 0.74 -10.67 11.37
N ALA A 34 -0.27 -10.15 12.08
CA ALA A 34 -1.37 -10.94 12.60
C ALA A 34 -2.17 -11.65 11.51
N ARG A 35 -2.29 -11.02 10.34
CA ARG A 35 -2.96 -11.59 9.17
C ARG A 35 -2.11 -12.66 8.50
N LEU A 36 -0.80 -12.49 8.38
CA LEU A 36 0.08 -13.50 7.79
C LEU A 36 0.15 -14.78 8.62
N ASP A 37 0.17 -14.67 9.95
CA ASP A 37 0.24 -15.80 10.87
C ASP A 37 -0.64 -15.54 12.11
N PRO A 38 -1.98 -15.73 11.97
CA PRO A 38 -2.93 -15.49 13.07
C PRO A 38 -2.62 -16.33 14.30
N GLU A 39 -2.13 -17.54 14.10
CA GLU A 39 -1.75 -18.47 15.15
C GLU A 39 -0.53 -17.99 15.94
N ALA A 40 0.55 -17.57 15.27
CA ALA A 40 1.72 -17.03 15.93
C ALA A 40 1.40 -15.72 16.70
N GLU A 41 0.50 -14.90 16.16
CA GLU A 41 0.07 -13.68 16.84
C GLU A 41 -0.71 -13.99 18.12
N ALA A 42 -1.61 -14.96 18.04
CA ALA A 42 -2.38 -15.38 19.19
C ALA A 42 -1.51 -16.04 20.27
N ASP A 43 -0.48 -16.81 19.86
CA ASP A 43 0.59 -17.32 20.75
C ASP A 43 1.39 -16.20 21.40
N ARG A 44 1.80 -15.16 20.64
CA ARG A 44 2.51 -13.98 21.16
C ARG A 44 1.72 -13.30 22.27
N LEU A 45 0.40 -13.29 22.14
CA LEU A 45 -0.51 -12.71 23.12
C LEU A 45 -0.89 -13.69 24.25
N GLY A 46 -0.48 -14.95 24.18
CA GLY A 46 -0.76 -15.94 25.22
C GLY A 46 -2.25 -16.28 25.34
N LEU A 47 -2.97 -16.24 24.22
CA LEU A 47 -4.36 -16.68 24.17
C LEU A 47 -4.40 -18.21 24.33
N LEU A 48 -5.27 -18.70 25.24
CA LEU A 48 -5.31 -20.11 25.62
C LEU A 48 -6.38 -20.87 24.84
N ASN A 49 -5.96 -21.85 24.05
CA ASN A 49 -6.84 -22.78 23.33
C ASN A 49 -7.39 -23.84 24.29
N THR A 50 -8.59 -23.60 24.84
CA THR A 50 -9.18 -24.48 25.86
C THR A 50 -10.43 -25.23 25.39
N HIS A 51 -10.73 -25.27 24.10
CA HIS A 51 -11.92 -25.99 23.63
C HIS A 51 -11.73 -27.51 23.84
N PRO A 52 -12.68 -28.23 24.47
CA PRO A 52 -12.53 -29.65 24.81
C PRO A 52 -12.37 -30.59 23.61
N ASP A 53 -12.78 -30.16 22.42
CA ASP A 53 -12.62 -30.89 21.15
C ASP A 53 -11.34 -30.50 20.38
N ASP A 54 -10.55 -29.56 20.91
CA ASP A 54 -9.20 -29.27 20.43
C ASP A 54 -8.25 -30.30 21.04
N VAL A 55 -7.89 -31.30 20.25
CA VAL A 55 -6.83 -32.26 20.56
C VAL A 55 -5.82 -32.26 19.39
N PRO A 56 -4.71 -33.02 19.46
CA PRO A 56 -3.32 -32.58 19.43
C PRO A 56 -2.71 -32.47 18.00
N ASP A 57 -3.42 -31.83 17.08
CA ASP A 57 -3.02 -31.70 15.66
C ASP A 57 -2.72 -30.25 15.22
N GLY A 58 -2.61 -29.31 16.17
CA GLY A 58 -2.05 -27.99 15.92
C GLY A 58 -2.99 -27.00 15.22
N THR A 59 -4.28 -27.28 15.13
CA THR A 59 -5.29 -26.29 14.71
C THR A 59 -5.61 -25.37 15.87
N TYR A 60 -5.35 -24.07 15.70
CA TYR A 60 -5.44 -23.05 16.73
C TYR A 60 -6.84 -22.42 16.79
N ASP A 61 -7.51 -22.40 17.94
CA ASP A 61 -8.84 -21.79 18.08
C ASP A 61 -8.76 -20.29 18.36
N VAL A 62 -8.84 -19.50 17.29
CA VAL A 62 -8.98 -18.03 17.32
C VAL A 62 -10.23 -17.59 18.12
N GLY A 63 -11.19 -18.48 18.36
CA GLY A 63 -12.39 -18.24 19.16
C GLY A 63 -12.24 -18.38 20.67
N GLU A 64 -11.13 -18.90 21.18
CA GLU A 64 -10.90 -19.14 22.62
C GLU A 64 -12.03 -19.92 23.32
N GLY A 65 -12.67 -20.85 22.61
CA GLY A 65 -13.78 -21.66 23.12
C GLY A 65 -15.13 -20.92 23.22
N ILE A 66 -15.29 -19.77 22.58
CA ILE A 66 -16.56 -19.03 22.54
C ILE A 66 -17.59 -19.81 21.71
N THR A 67 -18.76 -20.03 22.30
CA THR A 67 -19.93 -20.55 21.59
C THR A 67 -20.81 -19.41 21.10
N LEU A 68 -20.97 -19.30 19.79
CA LEU A 68 -21.90 -18.38 19.16
C LEU A 68 -23.29 -19.00 19.04
N GLN A 69 -24.33 -18.25 19.42
CA GLN A 69 -25.71 -18.71 19.32
C GLN A 69 -26.13 -18.87 17.86
N GLY A 70 -26.89 -19.92 17.55
CA GLY A 70 -27.39 -20.18 16.19
C GLY A 70 -26.44 -20.96 15.29
N LEU A 71 -25.19 -21.20 15.72
CA LEU A 71 -24.21 -21.99 14.97
C LEU A 71 -24.13 -23.43 15.51
N PRO A 72 -24.49 -24.44 14.68
CA PRO A 72 -24.50 -25.84 15.12
C PRO A 72 -23.09 -26.45 15.21
N ASP A 73 -22.13 -25.93 14.44
CA ASP A 73 -20.74 -26.39 14.42
C ASP A 73 -19.81 -25.20 14.66
N GLN A 74 -19.32 -25.07 15.89
CA GLN A 74 -18.40 -23.99 16.28
C GLN A 74 -17.03 -24.19 15.65
N ARG A 75 -16.60 -25.43 15.44
CA ARG A 75 -15.27 -25.75 14.89
C ARG A 75 -15.18 -25.36 13.43
N ASP A 76 -16.21 -25.67 12.63
CA ASP A 76 -16.29 -25.23 11.23
C ASP A 76 -16.29 -23.70 11.13
N TYR A 77 -17.03 -23.03 12.03
CA TYR A 77 -17.08 -21.58 12.05
C TYR A 77 -15.72 -20.94 12.37
N TRP A 78 -15.06 -21.37 13.45
CA TRP A 78 -13.77 -20.81 13.86
C TRP A 78 -12.63 -21.20 12.91
N GLY A 79 -12.72 -22.36 12.26
CA GLY A 79 -11.82 -22.77 11.18
C GLY A 79 -11.72 -21.76 10.04
N ARG A 80 -12.71 -20.88 9.87
CA ARG A 80 -12.69 -19.79 8.89
C ARG A 80 -11.70 -18.69 9.21
N TYR A 81 -11.16 -18.62 10.43
CA TYR A 81 -10.16 -17.63 10.85
C TYR A 81 -8.74 -18.21 10.94
N HIS A 82 -8.55 -19.49 10.61
CA HIS A 82 -7.25 -20.15 10.66
C HIS A 82 -6.42 -19.85 9.42
N GLY A 83 -5.10 -19.81 9.59
CA GLY A 83 -4.14 -19.66 8.53
C GLY A 83 -4.09 -18.27 7.88
N PRO A 84 -3.10 -18.08 6.98
CA PRO A 84 -2.74 -16.78 6.46
C PRO A 84 -3.90 -16.05 5.78
N ARG A 85 -3.97 -14.76 6.04
CA ARG A 85 -4.87 -13.79 5.43
C ARG A 85 -4.08 -12.85 4.56
N GLN A 86 -4.79 -12.33 3.57
CA GLN A 86 -4.24 -11.33 2.69
C GLN A 86 -3.78 -10.10 3.47
N VAL A 87 -2.54 -9.66 3.28
CA VAL A 87 -2.05 -8.37 3.80
C VAL A 87 -2.85 -7.20 3.22
N LEU A 88 -3.01 -6.15 4.00
CA LEU A 88 -3.83 -5.00 3.66
C LEU A 88 -2.99 -3.88 3.06
N ALA A 89 -3.44 -3.39 1.92
CA ALA A 89 -2.90 -2.21 1.26
C ALA A 89 -3.49 -0.92 1.85
N TRP A 90 -2.75 0.16 1.79
CA TRP A 90 -3.28 1.48 2.13
C TRP A 90 -4.28 1.97 1.11
N ASN A 91 -5.30 2.68 1.59
CA ASN A 91 -6.21 3.45 0.76
C ASN A 91 -6.40 4.87 1.31
N ALA A 92 -6.29 5.86 0.42
CA ALA A 92 -6.33 7.28 0.78
C ALA A 92 -7.66 7.69 1.43
N ALA A 93 -8.78 7.22 0.86
CA ALA A 93 -10.12 7.55 1.33
C ALA A 93 -10.42 6.91 2.69
N LEU A 94 -10.03 5.64 2.88
CA LEU A 94 -10.15 4.98 4.19
C LEU A 94 -9.28 5.67 5.24
N ASN A 95 -8.05 6.03 4.91
CA ASN A 95 -7.15 6.72 5.85
C ASN A 95 -7.70 8.10 6.24
N ALA A 96 -8.27 8.85 5.29
CA ALA A 96 -8.95 10.12 5.57
C ALA A 96 -10.17 9.92 6.47
N ALA A 97 -11.04 8.94 6.16
CA ALA A 97 -12.24 8.65 6.92
C ALA A 97 -11.93 8.27 8.38
N ALA A 98 -10.96 7.38 8.56
CA ALA A 98 -10.52 6.94 9.87
C ALA A 98 -9.92 8.08 10.70
N ARG A 99 -9.06 8.92 10.11
CA ARG A 99 -8.46 10.09 10.79
C ARG A 99 -9.51 11.10 11.22
N ASN A 100 -10.43 11.43 10.32
CA ASN A 100 -11.50 12.39 10.57
C ASN A 100 -12.44 11.87 11.67
N HIS A 101 -12.76 10.57 11.68
CA HIS A 101 -13.60 9.98 12.73
C HIS A 101 -12.91 9.94 14.10
N SER A 102 -11.61 9.61 14.15
CA SER A 102 -10.81 9.71 15.38
C SER A 102 -10.76 11.14 15.93
N GLN A 103 -10.61 12.14 15.06
CA GLN A 103 -10.67 13.56 15.42
C GLN A 103 -12.05 13.97 15.94
N ASP A 104 -13.14 13.54 15.29
CA ASP A 104 -14.50 13.83 15.70
C ASP A 104 -14.84 13.20 17.06
N MET A 105 -14.46 11.94 17.29
CA MET A 105 -14.63 11.24 18.57
C MET A 105 -13.92 11.98 19.71
N HIS A 106 -12.70 12.48 19.48
CA HIS A 106 -11.98 13.31 20.43
C HIS A 106 -12.70 14.64 20.66
N GLN A 107 -12.91 15.42 19.59
CA GLN A 107 -13.38 16.79 19.63
C GLN A 107 -14.78 16.91 20.25
N PHE A 108 -15.66 15.97 19.92
CA PHE A 108 -17.05 15.99 20.38
C PHE A 108 -17.32 15.00 21.52
N SER A 109 -16.28 14.37 22.05
CA SER A 109 -16.34 13.52 23.25
C SER A 109 -17.38 12.42 23.13
N PHE A 110 -17.30 11.64 22.05
CA PHE A 110 -18.12 10.45 21.85
C PHE A 110 -17.23 9.26 21.46
N PHE A 111 -17.72 8.05 21.72
CA PHE A 111 -17.07 6.81 21.30
C PHE A 111 -18.12 5.90 20.67
N SER A 112 -18.18 5.87 19.34
CA SER A 112 -19.23 5.22 18.56
C SER A 112 -18.76 4.96 17.14
N HIS A 113 -19.20 3.84 16.56
CA HIS A 113 -19.03 3.57 15.13
C HIS A 113 -19.81 4.56 14.25
N HIS A 114 -20.90 5.12 14.76
CA HIS A 114 -21.70 6.12 14.06
C HIS A 114 -21.32 7.52 14.48
N THR A 115 -21.09 8.39 13.50
CA THR A 115 -20.82 9.81 13.71
C THR A 115 -21.95 10.47 14.51
N GLN A 116 -21.61 11.03 15.67
CA GLN A 116 -22.56 11.80 16.48
C GLN A 116 -22.52 13.29 16.14
N GLN A 117 -21.34 13.81 15.84
CA GLN A 117 -21.09 15.17 15.39
C GLN A 117 -19.78 15.18 14.61
N SER A 118 -19.65 16.09 13.64
CA SER A 118 -18.46 16.15 12.78
C SER A 118 -18.02 17.57 12.41
N SER A 119 -16.71 17.81 12.42
CA SER A 119 -16.07 18.97 11.79
C SER A 119 -15.70 18.74 10.32
N HIS A 120 -15.80 17.50 9.85
CA HIS A 120 -15.40 17.07 8.50
C HIS A 120 -16.60 16.94 7.55
N GLY A 121 -17.80 17.29 8.01
CA GLY A 121 -19.02 17.29 7.19
C GLY A 121 -19.75 15.96 7.16
N TYR A 122 -19.38 15.00 8.03
CA TYR A 122 -20.11 13.75 8.14
C TYR A 122 -21.51 13.96 8.77
N PRO A 123 -22.56 13.37 8.18
CA PRO A 123 -23.91 13.46 8.71
C PRO A 123 -24.01 12.93 10.16
N GLY A 124 -24.51 13.77 11.07
CA GLY A 124 -24.90 13.35 12.41
C GLY A 124 -26.26 12.64 12.44
N PRO A 125 -26.73 12.23 13.63
CA PRO A 125 -27.99 11.50 13.78
C PRO A 125 -29.22 12.33 13.42
N GLY A 126 -30.26 11.65 12.96
CA GLY A 126 -31.57 12.21 12.61
C GLY A 126 -32.70 11.22 12.92
N GLU A 127 -33.93 11.54 12.51
CA GLU A 127 -35.08 10.65 12.73
C GLU A 127 -34.86 9.29 12.03
N GLY A 128 -34.66 8.22 12.82
CA GLY A 128 -34.39 6.88 12.30
C GLY A 128 -32.99 6.67 11.70
N TYR A 129 -32.08 7.64 11.82
CA TYR A 129 -30.72 7.57 11.30
C TYR A 129 -29.70 7.77 12.44
N PRO A 130 -28.86 6.77 12.75
CA PRO A 130 -27.92 6.85 13.88
C PRO A 130 -26.73 7.79 13.65
N GLY A 131 -26.59 8.34 12.44
CA GLY A 131 -25.40 9.07 11.98
C GLY A 131 -24.58 8.24 11.00
N ALA A 132 -23.63 8.91 10.32
CA ALA A 132 -22.78 8.28 9.31
C ALA A 132 -22.06 7.05 9.86
N ALA A 133 -22.28 5.91 9.21
CA ALA A 133 -21.57 4.67 9.46
C ALA A 133 -20.17 4.71 8.83
N PRO A 134 -19.26 3.76 9.13
CA PRO A 134 -17.93 3.71 8.51
C PRO A 134 -17.96 3.74 6.98
N ALA A 135 -18.87 2.97 6.38
CA ALA A 135 -19.08 2.96 4.93
C ALA A 135 -19.57 4.31 4.36
N ASP A 136 -20.38 5.07 5.12
CA ASP A 136 -20.81 6.41 4.70
C ASP A 136 -19.62 7.38 4.70
N ARG A 137 -18.79 7.34 5.74
CA ARG A 137 -17.58 8.18 5.85
C ARG A 137 -16.59 7.85 4.73
N ALA A 138 -16.27 6.58 4.55
CA ALA A 138 -15.39 6.13 3.48
C ALA A 138 -15.88 6.57 2.09
N TYR A 139 -17.18 6.44 1.82
CA TYR A 139 -17.77 6.88 0.56
C TYR A 139 -17.68 8.40 0.36
N ILE A 140 -17.90 9.19 1.42
CA ILE A 140 -17.74 10.66 1.39
C ILE A 140 -16.30 11.06 1.05
N GLU A 141 -15.31 10.32 1.54
CA GLU A 141 -13.90 10.51 1.23
C GLU A 141 -13.48 9.95 -0.15
N GLY A 142 -14.42 9.32 -0.88
CA GLY A 142 -14.21 8.86 -2.25
C GLY A 142 -13.93 7.37 -2.40
N TYR A 143 -14.12 6.56 -1.36
CA TYR A 143 -14.00 5.11 -1.47
C TYR A 143 -15.16 4.52 -2.32
N PRO A 144 -14.89 3.65 -3.30
CA PRO A 144 -15.86 3.30 -4.34
C PRO A 144 -16.94 2.30 -3.91
N CYS A 145 -16.78 1.60 -2.78
CA CYS A 145 -17.72 0.60 -2.30
C CYS A 145 -18.19 0.90 -0.86
N HIS A 146 -19.35 0.37 -0.47
CA HIS A 146 -19.90 0.53 0.88
C HIS A 146 -19.58 -0.67 1.80
N PHE A 147 -18.66 -1.55 1.39
CA PHE A 147 -18.26 -2.70 2.18
C PHE A 147 -17.04 -2.35 3.04
N VAL A 148 -17.34 -1.82 4.22
CA VAL A 148 -16.34 -1.33 5.17
C VAL A 148 -16.65 -1.89 6.55
N GLY A 149 -15.66 -2.53 7.18
CA GLY A 149 -15.66 -2.89 8.59
C GLY A 149 -14.82 -1.90 9.39
N GLU A 150 -15.13 -1.69 10.68
CA GLU A 150 -14.41 -0.74 11.52
C GLU A 150 -14.08 -1.32 12.89
N ASN A 151 -12.84 -1.13 13.34
CA ASN A 151 -12.48 -1.21 14.75
C ASN A 151 -12.17 0.19 15.29
N ILE A 152 -12.65 0.51 16.50
CA ILE A 152 -12.31 1.75 17.19
C ILE A 152 -11.72 1.45 18.58
N ALA A 153 -10.77 2.26 19.01
CA ALA A 153 -10.18 2.16 20.34
C ALA A 153 -9.89 3.54 20.92
N THR A 154 -9.98 3.66 22.23
CA THR A 154 -9.57 4.85 22.97
C THR A 154 -8.99 4.43 24.32
N ASN A 155 -8.14 5.28 24.90
CA ASN A 155 -7.57 5.02 26.21
C ASN A 155 -8.53 5.42 27.33
N ASN A 156 -8.67 4.55 28.34
CA ASN A 156 -9.32 4.93 29.59
C ASN A 156 -8.24 5.35 30.59
N TYR A 157 -8.07 6.68 30.72
CA TYR A 157 -7.27 7.41 31.71
C TYR A 157 -5.76 7.57 31.42
N ALA A 158 -5.38 8.83 31.18
CA ALA A 158 -4.03 9.42 31.24
C ALA A 158 -2.83 8.52 30.90
N GLY A 159 -2.43 8.54 29.63
CA GLY A 159 -1.21 7.91 29.14
C GLY A 159 -1.29 7.70 27.64
N GLN A 160 -0.15 7.70 26.94
CA GLN A 160 -0.12 7.40 25.50
C GLN A 160 -0.67 6.00 25.25
N TYR A 161 -1.50 5.85 24.22
CA TYR A 161 -1.98 4.55 23.74
C TYR A 161 -1.30 4.18 22.42
N PRO A 162 -0.09 3.60 22.47
CA PRO A 162 0.71 3.35 21.29
C PRO A 162 0.10 2.22 20.43
N PRO A 163 0.45 2.16 19.12
CA PRO A 163 -0.10 1.17 18.19
C PRO A 163 -0.02 -0.27 18.69
N GLN A 164 1.08 -0.64 19.34
CA GLN A 164 1.25 -1.99 19.88
C GLN A 164 0.19 -2.34 20.92
N SER A 165 -0.07 -1.44 21.87
CA SER A 165 -1.07 -1.67 22.90
C SER A 165 -2.48 -1.72 22.32
N VAL A 166 -2.78 -0.84 21.36
CA VAL A 166 -4.07 -0.81 20.67
C VAL A 166 -4.32 -2.11 19.91
N HIS A 167 -3.32 -2.56 19.14
CA HIS A 167 -3.39 -3.83 18.41
C HIS A 167 -3.54 -5.02 19.36
N ASP A 168 -2.72 -5.09 20.40
CA ASP A 168 -2.79 -6.16 21.41
C ASP A 168 -4.17 -6.22 22.06
N ASP A 169 -4.78 -5.08 22.41
CA ASP A 169 -6.10 -5.03 23.04
C ASP A 169 -7.23 -5.39 22.06
N LEU A 170 -7.17 -4.90 20.81
CA LEU A 170 -8.14 -5.24 19.76
C LEU A 170 -8.03 -6.69 19.30
N PHE A 171 -6.84 -7.27 19.33
CA PHE A 171 -6.65 -8.68 18.99
C PHE A 171 -6.99 -9.57 20.20
N ARG A 172 -6.58 -9.25 21.42
CA ARG A 172 -7.02 -9.99 22.63
C ARG A 172 -8.53 -9.97 22.78
N ASP A 173 -9.15 -8.82 22.57
CA ASP A 173 -10.59 -8.61 22.49
C ASP A 173 -11.43 -9.24 23.63
N THR A 174 -10.80 -9.45 24.78
CA THR A 174 -11.40 -10.15 25.93
C THR A 174 -12.72 -9.53 26.42
N PRO A 175 -12.90 -8.18 26.41
CA PRO A 175 -14.15 -7.57 26.87
C PRO A 175 -15.31 -7.71 25.88
N ILE A 176 -15.05 -8.08 24.62
CA ILE A 176 -16.05 -8.08 23.56
C ILE A 176 -16.56 -9.50 23.33
N ALA A 177 -17.87 -9.66 23.51
CA ALA A 177 -18.56 -10.91 23.21
C ALA A 177 -18.38 -11.26 21.72
N GLY A 178 -17.96 -12.49 21.43
CA GLY A 178 -17.75 -12.95 20.06
C GLY A 178 -16.48 -12.44 19.38
N ARG A 179 -15.60 -11.71 20.09
CA ARG A 179 -14.30 -11.23 19.58
C ARG A 179 -14.43 -10.43 18.28
N GLY A 180 -15.39 -9.51 18.23
CA GLY A 180 -15.72 -8.75 17.02
C GLY A 180 -14.53 -8.02 16.40
N HIS A 181 -13.64 -7.44 17.20
CA HIS A 181 -12.47 -6.73 16.68
C HIS A 181 -11.43 -7.69 16.10
N ARG A 182 -11.17 -8.82 16.77
CA ARG A 182 -10.26 -9.87 16.26
C ARG A 182 -10.79 -10.48 14.97
N ARG A 183 -12.08 -10.83 14.95
CA ARG A 183 -12.75 -11.34 13.74
C ARG A 183 -12.65 -10.35 12.60
N ASN A 184 -12.84 -9.05 12.87
CA ASN A 184 -12.68 -8.01 11.87
C ASN A 184 -11.23 -7.92 11.36
N ILE A 185 -10.21 -7.96 12.25
CA ILE A 185 -8.78 -7.99 11.84
C ILE A 185 -8.48 -9.17 10.92
N LEU A 186 -9.07 -10.34 11.18
CA LEU A 186 -8.80 -11.60 10.46
C LEU A 186 -9.77 -11.91 9.32
N HIS A 187 -10.72 -11.02 9.06
CA HIS A 187 -11.75 -11.24 8.05
C HIS A 187 -11.13 -11.38 6.66
N SER A 188 -11.59 -12.38 5.92
CA SER A 188 -10.96 -12.87 4.69
C SER A 188 -11.11 -11.93 3.48
N PHE A 189 -12.07 -11.00 3.50
CA PHE A 189 -12.36 -10.09 2.38
C PHE A 189 -11.51 -8.85 2.33
N TRP A 190 -10.92 -8.46 3.46
CA TRP A 190 -10.20 -7.20 3.52
C TRP A 190 -9.01 -7.23 2.58
N ARG A 191 -8.91 -6.22 1.73
CA ARG A 191 -7.81 -5.97 0.79
C ARG A 191 -7.12 -4.67 1.12
N GLU A 192 -7.87 -3.72 1.67
CA GLU A 192 -7.40 -2.38 1.95
C GLU A 192 -7.69 -2.01 3.40
N VAL A 193 -6.94 -1.03 3.89
CA VAL A 193 -7.09 -0.48 5.23
C VAL A 193 -6.81 1.02 5.24
N GLY A 194 -7.55 1.72 6.08
CA GLY A 194 -7.25 3.05 6.56
C GLY A 194 -7.13 3.04 8.07
N VAL A 195 -6.03 3.55 8.60
CA VAL A 195 -5.83 3.73 10.04
C VAL A 195 -5.79 5.22 10.32
N GLY A 196 -6.61 5.69 11.25
CA GLY A 196 -6.58 7.03 11.77
C GLY A 196 -6.15 7.01 13.22
N ALA A 197 -5.07 7.72 13.52
CA ALA A 197 -4.62 7.94 14.89
C ALA A 197 -4.79 9.41 15.25
N TYR A 198 -5.42 9.68 16.39
CA TYR A 198 -5.45 11.02 16.98
C TYR A 198 -4.98 10.99 18.43
N SER A 199 -4.08 11.91 18.77
CA SER A 199 -3.58 12.12 20.13
C SER A 199 -3.64 13.60 20.47
N GLY A 200 -4.25 13.95 21.60
CA GLY A 200 -4.37 15.35 22.04
C GLY A 200 -4.47 15.50 23.55
N GLU A 201 -4.69 16.73 24.00
CA GLU A 201 -5.05 17.00 25.41
C GLU A 201 -6.34 16.25 25.79
N PRO A 202 -6.53 15.90 27.08
CA PRO A 202 -7.75 15.21 27.51
C PRO A 202 -9.01 15.97 27.08
N ASN A 203 -9.95 15.26 26.43
CA ASN A 203 -11.25 15.82 26.08
C ASN A 203 -12.18 15.91 27.30
N ALA A 204 -13.48 16.19 27.11
CA ALA A 204 -14.41 16.38 28.22
C ALA A 204 -14.60 15.11 29.09
N GLU A 205 -14.36 13.92 28.51
CA GLU A 205 -14.42 12.62 29.19
C GLU A 205 -13.04 12.17 29.73
N GLY A 206 -11.99 12.96 29.49
CA GLY A 206 -10.62 12.65 29.92
C GLY A 206 -9.84 11.73 28.98
N TRP A 207 -10.38 11.43 27.80
CA TRP A 207 -9.73 10.62 26.76
C TRP A 207 -8.71 11.46 25.97
N THR A 208 -7.55 10.88 25.64
CA THR A 208 -6.48 11.58 24.91
C THR A 208 -6.22 10.99 23.54
N ASP A 209 -6.31 9.66 23.42
CA ASP A 209 -5.93 8.93 22.22
C ASP A 209 -7.15 8.22 21.61
N PHE A 210 -7.31 8.35 20.31
CA PHE A 210 -8.37 7.72 19.52
C PHE A 210 -7.77 7.04 18.31
N TRP A 211 -8.25 5.83 18.06
CA TRP A 211 -7.87 5.01 16.93
C TRP A 211 -9.13 4.57 16.20
N THR A 212 -9.09 4.74 14.89
CA THR A 212 -10.06 4.18 13.96
C THR A 212 -9.31 3.33 12.93
N ILE A 213 -9.78 2.12 12.69
CA ILE A 213 -9.21 1.21 11.69
C ILE A 213 -10.35 0.76 10.80
N ASP A 214 -10.39 1.32 9.59
CA ASP A 214 -11.37 1.01 8.56
C ASP A 214 -10.77 -0.04 7.61
N PHE A 215 -11.42 -1.19 7.52
CA PHE A 215 -11.07 -2.29 6.64
C PHE A 215 -12.03 -2.34 5.48
N ALA A 216 -11.55 -2.57 4.26
CA ALA A 216 -12.44 -2.62 3.11
C ALA A 216 -11.94 -3.52 1.97
N SER A 217 -12.81 -3.67 0.97
CA SER A 217 -12.54 -4.44 -0.25
C SER A 217 -13.33 -3.87 -1.41
N ASP A 218 -12.63 -3.48 -2.48
CA ASP A 218 -13.25 -3.04 -3.73
C ASP A 218 -13.92 -4.20 -4.49
N ALA A 219 -13.60 -5.45 -4.13
CA ALA A 219 -14.11 -6.67 -4.75
C ALA A 219 -15.60 -6.96 -4.46
N PHE A 220 -16.28 -6.22 -3.57
CA PHE A 220 -17.63 -6.58 -3.13
C PHE A 220 -18.74 -5.67 -3.69
N ARG A 221 -19.70 -6.27 -4.40
CA ARG A 221 -21.07 -5.77 -4.56
C ARG A 221 -22.04 -6.75 -3.91
N ALA A 222 -22.70 -6.33 -2.82
CA ALA A 222 -23.68 -7.14 -2.10
C ALA A 222 -24.98 -7.35 -2.90
N GLY A 223 -25.46 -8.61 -2.94
CA GLY A 223 -26.88 -8.99 -2.96
C GLY A 223 -27.71 -8.71 -4.21
N GLY A 224 -27.68 -9.62 -5.20
CA GLY A 224 -28.71 -9.73 -6.25
C GLY A 224 -28.26 -9.48 -7.70
N TYR A 225 -26.96 -9.42 -7.97
CA TYR A 225 -26.41 -9.19 -9.31
C TYR A 225 -26.02 -10.51 -9.99
N ASP A 226 -26.87 -11.00 -10.91
CA ASP A 226 -26.47 -11.88 -12.01
C ASP A 226 -25.67 -11.06 -13.05
N ASP A 227 -24.48 -10.58 -12.70
CA ASP A 227 -23.56 -10.01 -13.69
C ASP A 227 -22.69 -11.13 -14.27
N PRO A 228 -22.80 -11.45 -15.58
CA PRO A 228 -21.99 -12.49 -16.21
C PRO A 228 -20.48 -12.16 -16.28
N ASN A 229 -20.04 -10.96 -15.86
CA ASN A 229 -18.62 -10.56 -15.80
C ASN A 229 -18.30 -9.78 -14.49
N PRO A 230 -17.93 -10.42 -13.37
CA PRO A 230 -17.42 -9.70 -12.20
C PRO A 230 -15.92 -9.38 -12.35
N PRO A 231 -15.50 -8.10 -12.43
CA PRO A 231 -14.23 -7.70 -11.74
C PRO A 231 -14.18 -6.22 -11.28
N PRO A 232 -13.21 -5.80 -10.42
CA PRO A 232 -11.89 -6.42 -10.19
C PRO A 232 -11.59 -6.88 -8.76
N GLU A 233 -10.83 -7.97 -8.68
CA GLU A 233 -10.02 -8.36 -7.51
C GLU A 233 -8.69 -7.64 -7.63
N THR A 234 -8.68 -6.33 -7.38
CA THR A 234 -7.47 -5.53 -7.51
C THR A 234 -6.43 -6.11 -6.55
N VAL A 235 -5.34 -6.59 -7.12
CA VAL A 235 -4.20 -7.05 -6.33
C VAL A 235 -3.32 -5.86 -6.04
N TYR A 236 -2.93 -5.67 -4.80
CA TYR A 236 -2.02 -4.59 -4.45
C TYR A 236 -0.63 -5.13 -4.16
N LEU A 237 0.41 -4.41 -4.56
CA LEU A 237 1.74 -4.52 -3.97
C LEU A 237 1.80 -3.51 -2.83
N THR A 238 2.14 -3.98 -1.63
CA THR A 238 2.20 -3.15 -0.43
C THR A 238 3.38 -3.53 0.46
N GLY A 239 3.75 -2.63 1.37
CA GLY A 239 4.84 -2.84 2.31
C GLY A 239 5.28 -1.56 2.98
N VAL A 240 6.43 -1.62 3.65
CA VAL A 240 7.08 -0.49 4.30
C VAL A 240 8.57 -0.46 3.95
N ALA A 241 9.10 0.73 3.68
CA ALA A 241 10.53 0.96 3.57
C ALA A 241 11.05 1.52 4.89
N PHE A 242 12.07 0.87 5.45
CA PHE A 242 12.62 1.27 6.74
C PHE A 242 14.10 0.90 6.92
N ASP A 243 14.79 1.68 7.75
CA ASP A 243 16.15 1.45 8.22
C ASP A 243 16.13 0.49 9.40
N ASP A 244 16.00 -0.80 9.07
CA ASP A 244 15.93 -1.92 10.01
C ASP A 244 17.14 -1.94 10.96
N ASP A 245 16.86 -1.99 12.26
CA ASP A 245 17.90 -2.10 13.30
C ASP A 245 18.43 -3.54 13.48
N GLY A 246 17.91 -4.48 12.70
CA GLY A 246 18.32 -5.88 12.60
C GLY A 246 17.33 -6.84 13.26
N ASP A 247 16.15 -6.38 13.68
CA ASP A 247 15.07 -7.22 14.20
C ASP A 247 14.07 -7.67 13.13
N GLY A 248 14.15 -7.11 11.92
CA GLY A 248 13.30 -7.42 10.79
C GLY A 248 11.87 -6.90 10.94
N GLN A 249 11.63 -5.95 11.86
CA GLN A 249 10.33 -5.37 12.12
C GLN A 249 10.35 -3.86 11.97
N PHE A 250 9.29 -3.32 11.38
CA PHE A 250 9.16 -1.87 11.33
C PHE A 250 8.78 -1.27 12.68
N THR A 251 9.62 -0.41 13.22
CA THR A 251 9.34 0.39 14.42
C THR A 251 9.28 1.90 14.08
N PRO A 252 8.32 2.67 14.64
CA PRO A 252 8.30 4.11 14.47
C PRO A 252 9.63 4.76 14.86
N GLY A 253 10.29 5.39 13.89
CA GLY A 253 11.67 5.88 13.98
C GLY A 253 12.53 5.43 12.81
N GLU A 254 12.19 4.29 12.19
CA GLU A 254 12.98 3.65 11.13
C GLU A 254 12.47 3.98 9.73
N GLN A 255 11.29 4.57 9.60
CA GLN A 255 10.65 4.79 8.31
C GLN A 255 11.52 5.57 7.32
N MET A 256 11.45 5.17 6.05
CA MET A 256 12.12 5.83 4.93
C MET A 256 11.08 6.49 4.01
N PRO A 257 10.71 7.77 4.26
CA PRO A 257 9.80 8.52 3.39
C PRO A 257 10.47 8.96 2.09
N GLY A 258 9.69 9.13 1.02
CA GLY A 258 10.19 9.67 -0.25
C GLY A 258 10.89 8.66 -1.17
N VAL A 259 10.94 7.37 -0.79
CA VAL A 259 11.49 6.29 -1.62
C VAL A 259 10.52 6.03 -2.77
N GLN A 260 11.00 6.09 -4.01
CA GLN A 260 10.18 5.75 -5.17
C GLN A 260 10.09 4.23 -5.30
N VAL A 261 8.89 3.68 -5.39
CA VAL A 261 8.62 2.25 -5.53
C VAL A 261 7.98 2.00 -6.89
N LEU A 262 8.72 1.32 -7.76
CA LEU A 262 8.31 1.00 -9.12
C LEU A 262 8.23 -0.50 -9.29
N ALA A 263 7.29 -0.95 -10.12
CA ALA A 263 7.06 -2.37 -10.35
C ALA A 263 6.89 -2.71 -11.85
N TRP A 264 7.31 -3.93 -12.20
CA TRP A 264 7.22 -4.51 -13.54
C TRP A 264 6.69 -5.93 -13.48
N SER A 265 6.06 -6.38 -14.57
CA SER A 265 5.69 -7.78 -14.77
C SER A 265 5.87 -8.14 -16.24
N GLY A 266 6.44 -9.31 -16.52
CA GLY A 266 6.64 -9.77 -17.90
C GLY A 266 7.53 -8.86 -18.77
N GLY A 267 8.39 -8.05 -18.17
CA GLY A 267 9.23 -7.09 -18.88
C GLY A 267 8.51 -5.79 -19.28
N GLU A 268 7.35 -5.50 -18.71
CA GLU A 268 6.62 -4.23 -18.90
C GLU A 268 6.38 -3.54 -17.55
N GLN A 269 6.46 -2.21 -17.55
CA GLN A 269 6.21 -1.42 -16.35
C GLN A 269 4.72 -1.43 -16.03
N LEU A 270 4.38 -1.58 -14.75
CA LEU A 270 3.00 -1.49 -14.30
C LEU A 270 2.48 -0.07 -14.40
N LYS A 271 1.16 0.06 -14.44
CA LYS A 271 0.47 1.34 -14.63
C LYS A 271 0.74 2.36 -13.53
N TYR A 272 1.06 1.89 -12.32
CA TYR A 272 1.23 2.75 -11.16
C TYR A 272 2.60 2.57 -10.50
N TYR A 273 3.07 3.65 -9.88
CA TYR A 273 4.18 3.63 -8.95
C TYR A 273 3.78 4.37 -7.66
N ALA A 274 4.52 4.16 -6.58
CA ALA A 274 4.31 4.85 -5.32
C ALA A 274 5.55 5.65 -4.91
N ILE A 275 5.33 6.61 -4.03
CA ILE A 275 6.38 7.22 -3.21
C ILE A 275 6.03 6.86 -1.78
N THR A 276 6.97 6.32 -1.01
CA THR A 276 6.70 5.94 0.39
C THR A 276 6.25 7.15 1.19
N ALA A 277 5.21 6.95 1.99
CA ALA A 277 4.60 7.98 2.84
C ALA A 277 5.54 8.41 3.97
N ASP A 278 5.11 9.40 4.75
CA ASP A 278 5.83 9.87 5.95
C ASP A 278 6.12 8.74 6.94
N GLY A 279 5.26 7.72 6.99
CA GLY A 279 5.44 6.48 7.77
C GLY A 279 6.24 5.37 7.08
N GLY A 280 6.74 5.58 5.85
CA GLY A 280 7.51 4.58 5.09
C GLY A 280 6.65 3.58 4.31
N GLY A 281 5.35 3.50 4.62
CA GLY A 281 4.40 2.64 3.93
C GLY A 281 4.18 3.01 2.46
N TYR A 282 3.83 2.02 1.64
CA TYR A 282 3.44 2.22 0.26
C TYR A 282 2.38 1.21 -0.20
N SER A 283 1.63 1.54 -1.24
CA SER A 283 0.70 0.63 -1.91
C SER A 283 0.57 0.97 -3.39
N ILE A 284 0.49 -0.04 -4.24
CA ILE A 284 0.40 0.09 -5.70
C ILE A 284 -0.60 -0.96 -6.22
N PRO A 285 -1.67 -0.57 -6.91
CA PRO A 285 -2.50 -1.51 -7.64
C PRO A 285 -1.67 -2.20 -8.74
N LEU A 286 -1.65 -3.52 -8.74
CA LEU A 286 -0.96 -4.36 -9.72
C LEU A 286 -1.78 -4.49 -10.99
N LEU A 287 -1.81 -3.38 -11.73
CA LEU A 287 -2.39 -3.31 -13.07
C LEU A 287 -1.29 -3.24 -14.13
N ASP A 288 -1.46 -4.01 -15.19
CA ASP A 288 -0.70 -3.85 -16.42
C ASP A 288 -0.91 -2.46 -17.04
N ALA A 289 -0.12 -2.11 -18.05
CA ALA A 289 -0.17 -0.79 -18.68
C ALA A 289 -1.54 -0.43 -19.29
N ASP A 290 -2.36 -1.43 -19.64
CA ASP A 290 -3.71 -1.25 -20.20
C ASP A 290 -4.79 -1.16 -19.10
N GLY A 291 -4.40 -1.35 -17.83
CA GLY A 291 -5.29 -1.32 -16.67
C GLY A 291 -5.93 -2.67 -16.34
N GLY A 292 -5.42 -3.77 -16.91
CA GLY A 292 -5.81 -5.13 -16.58
C GLY A 292 -5.08 -5.63 -15.34
N ASP A 293 -5.78 -6.38 -14.47
CA ASP A 293 -5.16 -6.99 -13.29
C ASP A 293 -4.14 -8.08 -13.67
N LEU A 294 -3.07 -8.21 -12.89
CA LEU A 294 -2.14 -9.33 -13.03
C LEU A 294 -2.77 -10.68 -12.61
N ALA A 295 -2.45 -11.75 -13.31
CA ALA A 295 -2.85 -13.11 -13.02
C ALA A 295 -2.00 -13.76 -11.92
N GLU A 296 -2.57 -14.76 -11.25
CA GLU A 296 -1.84 -15.63 -10.31
C GLU A 296 -0.57 -16.23 -10.94
N GLY A 297 0.51 -16.26 -10.17
CA GLY A 297 1.81 -16.79 -10.58
C GLY A 297 2.64 -15.85 -11.46
N GLN A 298 2.10 -14.70 -11.91
CA GLN A 298 2.92 -13.68 -12.54
C GLN A 298 3.91 -13.10 -11.53
N VAL A 299 5.18 -13.01 -11.94
CA VAL A 299 6.25 -12.41 -11.12
C VAL A 299 6.21 -10.91 -11.29
N VAL A 300 6.12 -10.22 -10.16
CA VAL A 300 6.28 -8.78 -10.02
C VAL A 300 7.70 -8.51 -9.57
N GLU A 301 8.45 -7.79 -10.39
CA GLU A 301 9.77 -7.24 -10.06
C GLU A 301 9.57 -5.83 -9.52
N VAL A 302 10.20 -5.51 -8.39
CA VAL A 302 10.05 -4.23 -7.68
C VAL A 302 11.42 -3.58 -7.54
N ALA A 303 11.49 -2.29 -7.80
CA ALA A 303 12.67 -1.48 -7.50
C ALA A 303 12.31 -0.30 -6.59
N PHE A 304 13.09 -0.15 -5.54
CA PHE A 304 13.03 0.95 -4.59
C PHE A 304 14.18 1.90 -4.91
N PHE A 305 13.90 3.19 -5.10
CA PHE A 305 14.92 4.21 -5.32
C PHE A 305 14.90 5.19 -4.14
N ASP A 306 15.98 5.21 -3.38
CA ASP A 306 16.16 6.09 -2.24
C ASP A 306 16.91 7.36 -2.67
N PRO A 307 16.23 8.52 -2.73
CA PRO A 307 16.85 9.78 -3.14
C PRO A 307 17.85 10.31 -2.10
N VAL A 308 17.69 9.97 -0.82
CA VAL A 308 18.56 10.44 0.27
C VAL A 308 19.87 9.68 0.28
N ARG A 309 19.82 8.35 0.18
CA ARG A 309 21.02 7.50 0.09
C ARG A 309 21.62 7.49 -1.32
N HIS A 310 20.87 7.96 -2.30
CA HIS A 310 21.25 7.90 -3.71
C HIS A 310 21.58 6.46 -4.15
N ALA A 311 20.66 5.55 -3.82
CA ALA A 311 20.83 4.11 -3.93
C ALA A 311 19.49 3.44 -4.30
N TYR A 312 19.53 2.18 -4.70
CA TYR A 312 18.35 1.40 -5.04
C TYR A 312 18.40 -0.03 -4.48
N LEU A 313 17.24 -0.63 -4.31
CA LEU A 313 17.06 -2.04 -3.95
C LEU A 313 16.12 -2.68 -4.97
N GLN A 314 16.35 -3.95 -5.31
CA GLN A 314 15.44 -4.73 -6.15
C GLN A 314 14.94 -5.97 -5.41
N ALA A 315 13.66 -6.24 -5.52
CA ALA A 315 13.00 -7.43 -4.99
C ALA A 315 12.06 -8.02 -6.05
N GLN A 316 11.57 -9.23 -5.81
CA GLN A 316 10.55 -9.84 -6.66
C GLN A 316 9.63 -10.71 -5.83
N ALA A 317 8.36 -10.79 -6.23
CA ALA A 317 7.37 -11.65 -5.62
C ALA A 317 6.34 -12.06 -6.66
N ALA A 318 5.74 -13.25 -6.50
CA ALA A 318 4.68 -13.70 -7.39
C ALA A 318 3.31 -13.29 -6.86
N VAL A 319 2.39 -12.93 -7.75
CA VAL A 319 0.98 -12.78 -7.41
C VAL A 319 0.47 -14.10 -6.87
N GLN A 320 -0.03 -14.08 -5.63
CA GLN A 320 -0.60 -15.26 -4.98
C GLN A 320 -2.08 -15.40 -5.35
N GLY A 321 -2.61 -16.62 -5.22
CA GLY A 321 -4.03 -16.88 -5.37
C GLY A 321 -4.46 -18.09 -4.55
N GLY A 322 -5.75 -18.17 -4.27
CA GLY A 322 -6.32 -19.28 -3.51
C GLY A 322 -7.81 -19.12 -3.22
N ASP A 323 -8.39 -20.20 -2.71
CA ASP A 323 -9.79 -20.23 -2.30
C ASP A 323 -10.00 -19.39 -1.03
N VAL A 324 -10.97 -18.49 -1.08
CA VAL A 324 -11.40 -17.66 0.05
C VAL A 324 -12.82 -18.06 0.43
N VAL A 325 -13.08 -18.14 1.73
CA VAL A 325 -14.38 -18.50 2.29
C VAL A 325 -15.13 -17.24 2.74
N PHE A 326 -16.36 -17.06 2.24
CA PHE A 326 -17.29 -16.01 2.65
C PHE A 326 -17.86 -16.29 4.03
N GLU A 327 -17.61 -15.36 4.96
CA GLU A 327 -18.15 -15.36 6.31
C GLU A 327 -19.50 -14.63 6.27
N ASP A 328 -20.59 -15.32 5.92
CA ASP A 328 -21.94 -14.76 6.09
C ASP A 328 -22.31 -14.84 7.57
N ASP A 329 -22.78 -13.73 8.13
CA ASP A 329 -23.24 -13.64 9.51
C ASP A 329 -24.57 -14.38 9.73
N ASP A 330 -25.33 -14.71 8.68
CA ASP A 330 -26.67 -15.33 8.79
C ASP A 330 -26.95 -16.50 7.82
N GLY A 331 -25.99 -16.91 6.99
CA GLY A 331 -26.17 -17.88 5.91
C GLY A 331 -25.76 -19.33 6.26
N PRO A 332 -26.54 -20.37 5.87
CA PRO A 332 -26.21 -21.77 6.15
C PRO A 332 -25.10 -22.33 5.24
N THR A 333 -24.58 -21.58 4.27
CA THR A 333 -23.54 -22.07 3.34
C THR A 333 -22.46 -21.02 3.12
N PRO A 334 -21.21 -21.25 3.56
CA PRO A 334 -20.10 -20.43 3.15
C PRO A 334 -19.97 -20.47 1.63
N MET A 335 -19.83 -19.30 1.00
CA MET A 335 -19.48 -19.23 -0.43
C MET A 335 -17.97 -19.29 -0.55
N THR A 336 -17.44 -20.23 -1.32
CA THR A 336 -16.01 -20.28 -1.65
C THR A 336 -15.81 -19.70 -3.04
N PHE A 337 -14.81 -18.86 -3.21
CA PHE A 337 -14.43 -18.26 -4.48
C PHE A 337 -12.91 -18.17 -4.54
N HIS A 338 -12.35 -18.45 -5.72
CA HIS A 338 -10.92 -18.32 -5.96
C HIS A 338 -10.58 -16.85 -6.15
N GLN A 339 -9.58 -16.36 -5.43
CA GLN A 339 -9.15 -14.96 -5.54
C GLN A 339 -7.66 -14.81 -5.67
N ARG A 340 -7.26 -13.65 -6.19
CA ARG A 340 -5.89 -13.16 -6.10
C ARG A 340 -5.66 -12.34 -4.84
N PHE A 341 -4.38 -12.30 -4.49
CA PHE A 341 -3.90 -11.93 -3.17
C PHE A 341 -2.83 -10.84 -3.27
N ASN A 342 -3.01 -9.72 -2.54
CA ASN A 342 -2.00 -8.66 -2.40
C ASN A 342 -0.61 -9.25 -2.09
N VAL A 343 0.40 -8.56 -2.56
CA VAL A 343 1.80 -8.94 -2.42
C VAL A 343 2.43 -8.03 -1.38
N TRP A 344 3.11 -8.62 -0.40
CA TRP A 344 3.93 -7.89 0.56
C TRP A 344 5.40 -7.95 0.14
N VAL A 345 6.04 -6.79 0.01
CA VAL A 345 7.50 -6.65 -0.08
C VAL A 345 7.94 -5.55 0.87
N ASP A 346 9.00 -5.73 1.64
CA ASP A 346 9.59 -4.64 2.44
C ASP A 346 10.95 -4.24 1.88
N ALA A 347 11.36 -3.00 2.14
CA ALA A 347 12.69 -2.51 1.79
C ALA A 347 13.51 -2.28 3.06
N LEU A 348 14.60 -3.05 3.20
CA LEU A 348 15.52 -2.97 4.32
C LEU A 348 16.79 -2.23 3.89
N ALA A 349 17.15 -1.17 4.63
CA ALA A 349 18.23 -0.25 4.23
C ALA A 349 19.60 -0.92 4.01
N ALA A 350 19.87 -2.06 4.67
CA ALA A 350 21.13 -2.78 4.54
C ALA A 350 21.42 -3.32 3.11
N ASP A 351 20.39 -3.45 2.26
CA ASP A 351 20.51 -4.12 0.96
C ASP A 351 20.58 -3.16 -0.26
N PHE A 352 20.64 -1.84 -0.02
CA PHE A 352 20.67 -0.85 -1.11
C PHE A 352 22.02 -0.79 -1.82
N SER A 353 21.97 -0.78 -3.16
CA SER A 353 23.10 -0.61 -4.07
C SER A 353 23.20 0.83 -4.57
N PRO A 354 24.39 1.44 -4.68
CA PRO A 354 24.55 2.81 -5.18
C PRO A 354 23.96 2.99 -6.60
N LEU A 355 23.31 4.13 -6.83
CA LEU A 355 22.84 4.51 -8.16
C LEU A 355 23.98 5.03 -9.03
N LEU A 356 23.97 4.67 -10.31
CA LEU A 356 24.83 5.25 -11.33
C LEU A 356 24.05 6.34 -12.08
N ASP A 357 24.41 7.60 -11.85
CA ASP A 357 23.83 8.76 -12.53
C ASP A 357 23.77 8.56 -14.05
N GLY A 358 22.57 8.61 -14.62
CA GLY A 358 22.35 8.40 -16.06
C GLY A 358 22.01 6.97 -16.46
N ASP A 359 22.03 5.99 -15.55
CA ASP A 359 21.61 4.60 -15.78
C ASP A 359 20.12 4.48 -15.42
N ALA A 360 19.25 4.80 -16.37
CA ALA A 360 17.80 4.82 -16.17
C ALA A 360 17.21 3.41 -16.05
N ASN A 361 17.83 2.45 -16.74
CA ASN A 361 17.31 1.09 -16.85
C ASN A 361 18.00 0.10 -15.89
N LEU A 362 18.90 0.57 -15.03
CA LEU A 362 19.65 -0.25 -14.08
C LEU A 362 20.31 -1.45 -14.74
N ASP A 363 20.79 -1.31 -15.99
CA ASP A 363 21.57 -2.35 -16.66
C ASP A 363 23.06 -2.28 -16.29
N GLY A 364 23.43 -1.32 -15.44
CA GLY A 364 24.77 -1.06 -14.97
C GLY A 364 25.59 -0.27 -15.98
N ARG A 365 25.01 0.34 -17.02
CA ARG A 365 25.73 1.09 -18.04
C ARG A 365 24.96 2.33 -18.45
N VAL A 366 25.66 3.46 -18.57
CA VAL A 366 25.06 4.69 -19.11
C VAL A 366 25.25 4.73 -20.62
N GLY A 367 24.17 4.60 -21.38
CA GLY A 367 24.21 4.44 -22.82
C GLY A 367 23.09 5.15 -23.59
N ILE A 368 22.87 4.67 -24.82
CA ILE A 368 21.85 5.23 -25.72
C ILE A 368 20.42 4.90 -25.26
N ALA A 369 20.23 3.80 -24.54
CA ALA A 369 18.94 3.40 -23.99
C ALA A 369 18.46 4.42 -22.95
N ASP A 370 19.35 4.85 -22.05
CA ASP A 370 19.05 5.83 -21.01
C ASP A 370 18.79 7.22 -21.57
N LEU A 371 19.56 7.61 -22.59
CA LEU A 371 19.29 8.83 -23.32
C LEU A 371 17.92 8.80 -24.00
N GLY A 372 17.48 7.62 -24.46
CA GLY A 372 16.13 7.41 -24.96
C GLY A 372 15.07 7.66 -23.89
N ALA A 373 15.22 7.05 -22.71
CA ALA A 373 14.28 7.21 -21.59
C ALA A 373 14.15 8.69 -21.15
N LEU A 374 15.27 9.39 -21.01
CA LEU A 374 15.30 10.83 -20.71
C LEU A 374 14.66 11.64 -21.83
N ALA A 375 15.01 11.37 -23.09
CA ALA A 375 14.51 12.14 -24.23
C ALA A 375 12.99 12.05 -24.39
N ASP A 376 12.40 10.90 -24.08
CA ASP A 376 10.95 10.69 -24.13
C ASP A 376 10.21 11.50 -23.04
N ASN A 377 10.88 11.80 -21.93
CA ASN A 377 10.32 12.53 -20.79
C ASN A 377 10.82 13.98 -20.66
N TYR A 378 11.68 14.46 -21.56
CA TYR A 378 12.29 15.78 -21.42
C TYR A 378 11.26 16.92 -21.30
N GLY A 379 11.42 17.72 -20.25
CA GLY A 379 10.54 18.84 -19.90
C GLY A 379 9.27 18.44 -19.16
N GLN A 380 9.08 17.16 -18.82
CA GLN A 380 7.97 16.68 -18.01
C GLN A 380 8.29 16.82 -16.51
N THR A 381 7.25 16.86 -15.69
CA THR A 381 7.31 16.87 -14.22
C THR A 381 6.61 15.64 -13.65
N GLY A 382 6.81 15.34 -12.37
CA GLY A 382 6.23 14.15 -11.70
C GLY A 382 6.83 12.86 -12.22
N ARG A 383 8.14 12.90 -12.53
CA ARG A 383 8.88 11.78 -13.10
C ARG A 383 9.76 11.14 -12.02
N ALA A 384 9.95 9.84 -12.15
CA ALA A 384 10.81 9.01 -11.30
C ALA A 384 12.18 8.75 -11.98
N TRP A 385 13.12 8.16 -11.25
CA TRP A 385 14.47 7.82 -11.73
C TRP A 385 14.47 7.19 -13.13
N VAL A 386 13.67 6.13 -13.31
CA VAL A 386 13.61 5.36 -14.57
C VAL A 386 13.10 6.16 -15.78
N HIS A 387 12.51 7.34 -15.55
CA HIS A 387 12.06 8.25 -16.59
C HIS A 387 13.15 9.27 -16.98
N GLY A 388 14.31 9.23 -16.33
CA GLY A 388 15.43 10.14 -16.56
C GLY A 388 15.48 11.34 -15.63
N ASP A 389 14.85 11.30 -14.46
CA ASP A 389 15.07 12.26 -13.37
C ASP A 389 16.17 11.71 -12.45
N PHE A 390 17.43 12.01 -12.77
CA PHE A 390 18.60 11.42 -12.10
C PHE A 390 19.03 12.22 -10.86
N ASN A 391 18.39 13.36 -10.59
CA ASN A 391 18.67 14.17 -9.42
C ASN A 391 17.50 14.26 -8.43
N PHE A 392 16.40 13.56 -8.73
CA PHE A 392 15.18 13.49 -7.92
C PHE A 392 14.52 14.86 -7.68
N ASP A 393 14.66 15.82 -8.60
CA ASP A 393 14.00 17.13 -8.50
C ASP A 393 12.54 17.13 -8.99
N GLY A 394 12.06 15.95 -9.41
CA GLY A 394 10.73 15.69 -9.92
C GLY A 394 10.55 16.13 -11.37
N LYS A 395 11.63 16.48 -12.09
CA LYS A 395 11.60 16.96 -13.47
C LYS A 395 12.69 16.31 -14.29
N VAL A 396 12.42 16.15 -15.57
CA VAL A 396 13.44 15.67 -16.52
C VAL A 396 13.92 16.85 -17.35
N GLY A 397 15.18 17.25 -17.17
CA GLY A 397 15.71 18.49 -17.73
C GLY A 397 17.18 18.45 -18.10
N ILE A 398 17.78 19.65 -18.14
CA ILE A 398 19.16 19.83 -18.58
C ILE A 398 20.17 19.27 -17.56
N ALA A 399 19.82 19.27 -16.28
CA ALA A 399 20.65 18.70 -15.23
C ALA A 399 20.79 17.18 -15.43
N ASP A 400 19.68 16.51 -15.75
CA ASP A 400 19.64 15.06 -16.01
C ASP A 400 20.37 14.68 -17.30
N LEU A 401 20.27 15.52 -18.32
CA LEU A 401 21.07 15.34 -19.53
C LEU A 401 22.57 15.50 -19.24
N GLY A 402 22.92 16.36 -18.29
CA GLY A 402 24.28 16.47 -17.75
C GLY A 402 24.75 15.18 -17.10
N ALA A 403 23.92 14.54 -16.28
CA ALA A 403 24.21 13.25 -15.64
C ALA A 403 24.54 12.15 -16.67
N ILE A 404 23.77 12.04 -17.75
CA ILE A 404 24.09 11.11 -18.86
C ILE A 404 25.41 11.50 -19.53
N ALA A 405 25.63 12.78 -19.81
CA ALA A 405 26.82 13.23 -20.52
C ALA A 405 28.12 13.00 -19.73
N ASP A 406 28.06 13.16 -18.40
CA ASP A 406 29.19 12.99 -17.50
C ASP A 406 29.55 11.51 -17.28
N ASN A 407 28.58 10.61 -17.44
CA ASN A 407 28.76 9.18 -17.21
C ASN A 407 28.64 8.32 -18.48
N TYR A 408 28.49 8.90 -19.67
CA TYR A 408 28.30 8.12 -20.90
C TYR A 408 29.41 7.09 -21.14
N GLY A 409 29.03 5.82 -21.27
CA GLY A 409 29.94 4.68 -21.44
C GLY A 409 30.57 4.17 -20.14
N VAL A 410 30.21 4.72 -18.98
CA VAL A 410 30.56 4.17 -17.67
C VAL A 410 29.77 2.88 -17.43
N GLU A 411 30.44 1.89 -16.85
CA GLU A 411 29.82 0.65 -16.38
C GLU A 411 29.98 0.56 -14.85
N ALA A 412 28.91 0.18 -14.14
CA ALA A 412 28.90 -0.02 -12.69
C ALA A 412 29.97 -1.05 -12.29
N GLY A 413 30.79 -0.70 -11.30
CA GLY A 413 31.90 -1.54 -10.83
C GLY A 413 33.23 -1.36 -11.57
N GLN A 414 33.33 -0.44 -12.54
CA GLN A 414 34.63 -0.01 -13.07
C GLN A 414 35.20 1.18 -12.31
N ASP A 415 36.42 1.03 -11.78
CA ASP A 415 37.19 2.13 -11.19
C ASP A 415 37.45 3.21 -12.24
N ARG A 416 37.07 4.45 -11.95
CA ARG A 416 37.26 5.59 -12.84
C ARG A 416 38.74 5.86 -13.05
N LEU A 417 39.32 5.37 -14.14
CA LEU A 417 40.49 6.02 -14.72
C LEU A 417 40.00 7.34 -15.31
N LEU A 418 40.21 8.44 -14.58
CA LEU A 418 40.04 9.81 -15.04
C LEU A 418 40.68 9.98 -16.43
N VAL A 419 39.89 9.85 -17.49
CA VAL A 419 40.25 10.32 -18.83
C VAL A 419 39.69 11.74 -18.94
N PRO A 420 40.54 12.78 -19.02
CA PRO A 420 40.06 14.14 -19.20
C PRO A 420 39.66 14.35 -20.67
N GLY A 421 38.36 14.43 -20.95
CA GLY A 421 37.84 14.93 -22.23
C GLY A 421 36.38 14.54 -22.48
N PRO A 422 35.42 15.49 -22.50
CA PRO A 422 34.01 15.14 -22.59
C PRO A 422 33.57 14.83 -24.04
N PRO A 423 32.70 13.81 -24.27
CA PRO A 423 31.99 13.57 -25.53
C PRO A 423 30.86 14.59 -25.81
N THR A 424 30.80 15.71 -25.07
CA THR A 424 29.73 16.73 -25.10
C THR A 424 29.48 17.37 -26.48
N ALA A 425 30.49 17.45 -27.34
CA ALA A 425 30.33 18.03 -28.68
C ALA A 425 29.48 17.18 -29.63
N LEU A 426 29.51 15.85 -29.48
CA LEU A 426 28.75 14.93 -30.33
C LEU A 426 27.28 14.85 -29.88
N LEU A 427 27.03 14.89 -28.57
CA LEU A 427 25.68 14.84 -27.98
C LEU A 427 24.87 16.12 -28.24
N LEU A 428 25.50 17.30 -28.17
CA LEU A 428 24.85 18.58 -28.53
C LEU A 428 24.40 18.61 -30.01
N ALA A 429 25.16 17.95 -30.89
CA ALA A 429 24.81 17.87 -32.31
C ALA A 429 23.59 16.95 -32.57
N ILE A 430 23.45 15.86 -31.81
CA ILE A 430 22.34 14.91 -31.94
C ILE A 430 21.05 15.47 -31.31
N ALA A 431 21.14 16.09 -30.13
CA ALA A 431 20.00 16.76 -29.49
C ALA A 431 19.48 17.94 -30.33
N GLY A 432 20.39 18.72 -30.94
CA GLY A 432 20.04 19.77 -31.89
C GLY A 432 19.30 19.25 -33.12
N ALA A 433 19.70 18.11 -33.66
CA ALA A 433 19.06 17.50 -34.82
C ALA A 433 17.64 16.97 -34.52
N ALA A 434 17.41 16.40 -33.33
CA ALA A 434 16.09 15.94 -32.88
C ALA A 434 15.10 17.11 -32.68
N LEU A 435 15.55 18.21 -32.09
CA LEU A 435 14.75 19.43 -31.87
C LEU A 435 14.37 20.14 -33.19
N VAL A 436 15.28 20.19 -34.16
CA VAL A 436 15.02 20.78 -35.49
C VAL A 436 13.99 19.95 -36.28
N ARG A 437 14.06 18.62 -36.20
CA ARG A 437 13.12 17.73 -36.90
C ARG A 437 11.67 17.88 -36.40
N ARG A 438 11.47 18.19 -35.12
CA ARG A 438 10.14 18.42 -34.51
C ARG A 438 9.54 19.78 -34.92
N ARG A 439 10.39 20.79 -35.13
CA ARG A 439 9.97 22.14 -35.56
C ARG A 439 9.51 22.17 -37.03
N CYS A 440 10.14 21.39 -37.90
CA CYS A 440 9.73 21.27 -39.30
C CYS A 440 8.40 20.51 -39.49
N ARG A 441 8.07 19.54 -38.62
CA ARG A 441 6.80 18.79 -38.70
C ARG A 441 5.56 19.62 -38.31
N ARG A 442 5.69 20.63 -37.46
CA ARG A 442 4.57 21.52 -37.07
C ARG A 442 4.26 22.63 -38.09
N GLY A 443 5.18 22.95 -39.00
CA GLY A 443 4.99 24.00 -40.02
C GLY A 443 4.24 23.58 -41.28
N LEU A 444 4.04 22.27 -41.50
CA LEU A 444 3.40 21.73 -42.71
C LEU A 444 1.88 21.54 -42.59
N SER A 445 1.29 21.75 -41.41
CA SER A 445 -0.14 21.50 -41.18
C SER A 445 -1.05 22.75 -41.24
N SER A 446 -0.52 23.93 -41.61
CA SER A 446 -1.29 25.20 -41.62
C SER A 446 -1.48 25.84 -43.01
N ARG A 447 -1.40 25.08 -44.10
CA ARG A 447 -1.69 25.58 -45.46
C ARG A 447 -2.52 24.58 -46.27
N SER A 448 -3.82 24.52 -46.00
CA SER A 448 -4.84 24.12 -46.96
C SER A 448 -6.21 24.57 -46.46
N GLY A 449 -6.71 25.68 -46.99
CA GLY A 449 -8.01 26.26 -46.63
C GLY A 449 -8.23 27.60 -47.33
N THR A 450 -8.50 27.54 -48.64
CA THR A 450 -9.25 28.55 -49.40
C THR A 450 -10.22 27.81 -50.28
#